data_AF-A0A2V7YK96-F1
#
_entry.id   AF-A0A2V7YK96-F1
#
_cell.length_a   1.000
_cell.length_b   1.000
_cell.length_c   1.000
_cell.angle_alpha   90.00
_cell.angle_beta   90.00
_cell.angle_gamma   90.00
#
_symmetry.space_group_name_H-M   'P 1'
#
loop_
_entity.id
_entity.type
_entity.pdbx_description
1 polymer ?
#
loop_
_entity_poly.entity_id
_entity_poly.type
_entity_poly.pdbx_seq_one_letter_code
_entity_poly.pdbx_strand_id
1 'polypeptide(L)' 'TDVTLFDTTIFTADNRGACSNSPTGRCLPFNPFTEKPVEGVNWQKGPNFGKAVNQFGFQQPRTFLVSFGLRF' A
#
# COMPACT_ATOMS: atom_id res chain seq x y z
N THR A 1 -0.80 5.74 6.91
CA THR A 1 -1.84 4.72 6.71
C THR A 1 -1.78 3.78 7.88
N ASP A 2 -2.93 3.43 8.45
CA ASP A 2 -2.99 2.53 9.61
C ASP A 2 -2.73 1.09 9.16
N VAL A 3 -1.65 0.49 9.68
CA VAL A 3 -1.20 -0.88 9.34
C VAL A 3 -2.20 -1.94 9.82
N THR A 4 -3.08 -1.59 10.76
CA THR A 4 -4.13 -2.50 11.25
C THR A 4 -5.34 -2.57 10.31
N LEU A 5 -5.49 -1.58 9.43
CA LEU A 5 -6.64 -1.46 8.51
C LEU A 5 -6.25 -1.74 7.06
N PHE A 6 -5.05 -1.33 6.65
CA PHE A 6 -4.56 -1.51 5.30
C PHE A 6 -3.21 -2.21 5.29
N ASP A 7 -3.03 -3.11 4.33
CA ASP A 7 -1.74 -3.73 4.10
C ASP A 7 -0.76 -2.68 3.58
N THR A 8 0.29 -2.39 4.35
CA THR A 8 1.36 -1.47 3.97
C THR A 8 2.70 -2.17 3.80
N THR A 9 2.69 -3.47 3.48
CA THR A 9 3.91 -4.27 3.33
C THR A 9 4.79 -3.76 2.19
N ILE A 10 5.99 -3.32 2.53
CA ILE A 10 7.04 -2.96 1.59
C ILE A 10 8.15 -3.99 1.74
N PHE A 11 8.51 -4.63 0.65
CA PHE A 11 9.65 -5.51 0.61
C PHE A 11 10.92 -4.74 0.27
N THR A 12 11.98 -5.04 1.01
CA THR A 12 13.33 -4.46 0.89
C THR A 12 14.36 -5.58 0.77
N ALA A 13 15.66 -5.25 0.85
CA ALA A 13 16.75 -6.22 0.73
C ALA A 13 16.69 -7.37 1.76
N ASP A 14 15.99 -7.18 2.87
CA ASP A 14 15.78 -8.20 3.90
C ASP A 14 14.79 -9.29 3.48
N ASN A 15 13.94 -9.03 2.48
CA ASN A 15 12.89 -9.94 2.04
C ASN A 15 13.36 -10.80 0.85
N ARG A 16 13.36 -12.12 1.02
CA ARG A 16 13.78 -13.07 -0.03
C ARG A 16 12.67 -13.26 -1.07
N GLY A 17 13.01 -13.23 -2.36
CA GLY A 17 12.07 -13.54 -3.45
C GLY A 17 11.11 -12.40 -3.80
N ALA A 18 11.36 -11.18 -3.30
CA ALA A 18 10.35 -10.13 -3.28
C ALA A 18 10.48 -9.08 -4.40
N CYS A 19 11.64 -8.94 -5.02
CA CYS A 19 11.89 -7.97 -6.08
C CYS A 19 12.05 -8.67 -7.43
N SER A 20 11.08 -8.50 -8.32
CA SER A 20 10.98 -9.25 -9.59
C SER A 20 12.03 -8.86 -10.64
N ASN A 21 12.59 -7.64 -10.56
CA ASN A 21 13.61 -7.16 -11.51
C ASN A 21 15.04 -7.30 -10.98
N SER A 22 15.23 -8.01 -9.86
CA SER A 22 16.57 -8.25 -9.31
C SER A 22 17.19 -9.55 -9.82
N PRO A 23 18.48 -9.55 -10.20
CA PRO A 23 19.19 -10.76 -10.64
C PRO A 23 19.21 -11.89 -9.60
N THR A 24 19.10 -11.56 -8.31
CA THR A 24 19.20 -12.50 -7.20
C THR A 24 17.83 -12.91 -6.64
N GLY A 25 16.75 -12.34 -7.17
CA GLY A 25 15.40 -12.45 -6.61
C GLY A 25 15.22 -11.75 -5.25
N ARG A 26 16.24 -11.07 -4.72
CA ARG A 26 16.14 -10.20 -3.53
C ARG A 26 16.27 -8.76 -3.93
N CYS A 27 15.65 -7.85 -3.21
CA CYS A 27 15.86 -6.44 -3.49
C CYS A 27 17.33 -6.07 -3.26
N LEU A 28 17.92 -5.29 -4.17
CA LEU A 28 19.32 -4.85 -4.09
C LEU A 28 19.46 -3.66 -3.14
N PRO A 29 20.53 -3.59 -2.35
CA PRO A 29 20.83 -2.40 -1.56
C PRO A 29 21.11 -1.19 -2.48
N PHE A 30 20.90 0.02 -1.96
CA PHE A 30 21.18 1.28 -2.65
C PHE A 30 21.76 2.30 -1.66
N ASN A 31 22.46 3.31 -2.16
CA ASN A 31 22.93 4.41 -1.32
C ASN A 31 21.90 5.55 -1.26
N PRO A 32 21.25 5.80 -0.12
CA PRO A 32 20.19 6.81 -0.01
C PRO A 32 20.67 8.26 -0.16
N PHE A 33 21.99 8.51 -0.10
CA PHE A 33 22.55 9.86 -0.23
C PHE A 33 22.89 10.25 -1.67
N THR A 34 23.10 9.26 -2.54
CA THR A 34 23.55 9.47 -3.92
C THR A 34 22.60 8.92 -4.97
N GLU A 35 21.76 7.94 -4.60
CA GLU A 35 20.89 7.22 -5.52
C GLU A 35 19.43 7.27 -5.05
N LYS A 36 18.52 7.37 -6.02
CA LYS A 36 17.09 7.23 -5.76
C LYS A 36 16.69 5.75 -5.89
N PRO A 37 16.01 5.17 -4.90
CA PRO A 37 15.63 3.76 -4.94
C PRO A 37 14.59 3.48 -6.03
N VAL A 38 14.80 2.41 -6.79
CA VAL A 38 13.94 1.99 -7.91
C VAL A 38 13.02 0.85 -7.50
N GLU A 39 11.73 0.96 -7.81
CA GLU A 39 10.73 -0.09 -7.55
C GLU A 39 11.01 -1.33 -8.43
N GLY A 40 10.90 -2.52 -7.85
CA GLY A 40 11.22 -3.81 -8.47
C GLY A 40 12.70 -4.20 -8.40
N VAL A 41 13.60 -3.25 -8.10
CA VAL A 41 15.05 -3.51 -7.94
C VAL A 41 15.47 -3.35 -6.48
N ASN A 42 15.19 -2.20 -5.86
CA ASN A 42 15.61 -1.89 -4.49
C ASN A 42 14.51 -2.09 -3.46
N TRP A 43 13.26 -2.00 -3.89
CA TRP A 43 12.08 -2.23 -3.06
C TRP A 43 10.90 -2.65 -3.93
N GLN A 44 9.90 -3.32 -3.35
CA GLN A 44 8.68 -3.66 -4.07
C GLN A 44 7.48 -3.66 -3.11
N LYS A 45 6.32 -3.23 -3.58
CA LYS A 45 5.08 -3.34 -2.81
C LYS A 45 4.64 -4.80 -2.70
N GLY A 46 4.11 -5.17 -1.54
CA GLY A 46 3.47 -6.47 -1.36
C GLY A 46 2.27 -6.67 -2.31
N PRO A 47 1.90 -7.91 -2.63
CA PRO A 47 0.79 -8.20 -3.56
C PRO A 47 -0.57 -7.63 -3.12
N ASN A 48 -0.74 -7.43 -1.81
CA ASN A 48 -1.95 -6.91 -1.21
C ASN A 48 -1.81 -5.45 -0.74
N PHE A 49 -0.71 -4.78 -1.07
CA PHE A 49 -0.47 -3.40 -0.63
C PHE A 49 -1.64 -2.48 -0.98
N GLY A 50 -2.10 -1.72 0.00
CA GLY A 50 -3.25 -0.81 -0.09
C GLY A 50 -4.62 -1.48 0.01
N LYS A 51 -4.69 -2.82 0.09
CA LYS A 51 -5.96 -3.52 0.34
C LYS A 51 -6.30 -3.51 1.83
N ALA A 52 -7.59 -3.54 2.12
CA ALA A 52 -8.10 -3.64 3.49
C ALA A 52 -7.73 -5.01 4.09
N VAL A 53 -7.18 -4.99 5.31
CA VAL A 53 -6.85 -6.20 6.08
C VAL A 53 -8.10 -6.79 6.73
N ASN A 54 -9.09 -5.95 7.03
CA ASN A 54 -10.36 -6.33 7.62
C ASN A 54 -11.49 -5.37 7.17
N GLN A 55 -12.73 -5.66 7.59
CA GLN A 55 -13.91 -4.89 7.20
C GLN A 55 -13.85 -3.39 7.55
N PHE A 56 -13.08 -3.02 8.57
CA PHE A 56 -12.92 -1.63 9.00
C PHE A 56 -11.97 -0.82 8.11
N GLY A 57 -11.20 -1.49 7.24
CA GLY A 57 -10.40 -0.85 6.21
C GLY A 57 -11.20 -0.40 4.99
N PHE A 58 -12.49 -0.75 4.89
CA PHE A 58 -13.34 -0.24 3.81
C PHE A 58 -13.94 1.13 4.15
N GLN A 59 -14.10 1.96 3.12
CA GLN A 59 -14.82 3.21 3.28
C GLN A 59 -16.29 2.93 3.61
N GLN A 60 -16.77 3.48 4.72
CA GLN A 60 -18.17 3.37 5.10
C GLN A 60 -19.07 4.06 4.07
N PRO A 61 -20.27 3.52 3.78
CA PRO A 61 -21.24 4.19 2.92
C PRO A 61 -21.52 5.61 3.42
N ARG A 62 -21.54 6.57 2.50
CA ARG A 62 -21.93 7.94 2.82
C ARG A 62 -23.45 8.00 3.00
N THR A 63 -23.91 8.53 4.12
CA THR A 63 -25.34 8.79 4.34
C THR A 63 -25.76 10.01 3.54
N PHE A 64 -26.70 9.85 2.61
CA PHE A 64 -27.33 10.95 1.90
C PHE A 64 -28.70 11.20 2.53
N LEU A 65 -28.91 12.41 3.05
CA LEU A 65 -30.18 12.83 3.63
C LEU A 65 -30.88 13.76 2.64
N VAL A 66 -32.11 13.42 2.27
CA VAL A 66 -32.97 14.26 1.43
C VAL A 66 -34.14 14.73 2.29
N SER A 67 -34.37 16.04 2.36
CA SER A 67 -35.44 16.64 3.15
C SER A 67 -36.31 17.52 2.26
N PHE A 68 -37.63 17.36 2.38
CA PHE A 68 -38.63 18.17 1.68
C PHE A 68 -39.50 18.89 2.71
N GLY A 69 -39.65 20.20 2.56
CA GLY A 69 -40.56 21.01 3.37
C GLY A 69 -41.73 21.47 2.50
N LEU A 70 -42.96 21.21 2.95
CA LEU A 70 -44.18 21.73 2.34
C LEU A 70 -44.76 22.83 3.25
N ARG A 71 -45.05 24.01 2.68
CA ARG A 71 -45.78 25.08 3.39
C ARG A 71 -47.08 25.38 2.66
N PHE A 72 -48.13 25.72 3.40
CA PHE A 72 -49.40 26.23 2.89
C PHE A 72 -49.67 27.61 3.46
#